data_AF-A0A496W1A4-F1
#
_entry.id   AF-A0A496W1A4-F1
#
_cell.length_a   1.000
_cell.length_b   1.000
_cell.length_c   1.000
_cell.angle_alpha   90.00
_cell.angle_beta   90.00
_cell.angle_gamma   90.00
#
_symmetry.space_group_name_H-M   'P 1'
#
loop_
_entity.id
_entity.type
_entity.pdbx_description
1 polymer ?
#
loop_
_entity_poly.entity_id
_entity_poly.type
_entity_poly.pdbx_seq_one_letter_code
_entity_poly.pdbx_strand_id
1 'polypeptide(L)'
;MISNTSQAFVWIWLPGHLDPVVAGKISFIAGKYHFVYGRIYLEREHSIPLSPIELPLQRGTFDPEGINEIHSCLRDAAPDAWGRRVIGYSNPI
;
A
#
# COMPACT_ATOMS: atom_id res chain seq x y z
N MET A 1 -16.07 17.33 -6.92
CA MET A 1 -16.27 16.27 -5.91
C MET A 1 -14.93 15.61 -5.66
N ILE A 2 -14.25 15.98 -4.58
CA ILE A 2 -13.04 15.26 -4.16
C ILE A 2 -13.57 13.98 -3.53
N SER A 3 -13.43 12.83 -4.19
CA SER A 3 -13.76 11.56 -3.55
C SER A 3 -12.84 11.43 -2.34
N ASN A 4 -13.42 11.47 -1.15
CA ASN A 4 -12.70 11.31 0.11
C ASN A 4 -12.33 9.82 0.25
N THR A 5 -11.38 9.37 -0.58
CA THR A 5 -11.10 7.94 -0.72
C THR A 5 -10.22 7.51 0.45
N SER A 6 -10.84 7.00 1.51
CA SER A 6 -10.16 6.43 2.68
C SER A 6 -9.51 5.07 2.39
N GLN A 7 -9.49 4.61 1.14
CA GLN A 7 -8.97 3.30 0.74
C GLN A 7 -8.23 3.38 -0.59
N ALA A 8 -7.19 2.56 -0.74
CA ALA A 8 -6.52 2.38 -2.01
C ALA A 8 -6.04 0.93 -2.15
N PHE A 9 -5.79 0.50 -3.39
CA PHE A 9 -5.19 -0.79 -3.66
C PHE A 9 -3.67 -0.64 -3.78
N VAL A 10 -2.94 -1.59 -3.21
CA VAL A 10 -1.49 -1.69 -3.32
C VAL A 10 -1.18 -2.70 -4.42
N TRP A 11 -0.42 -2.27 -5.42
CA TRP A 11 -0.02 -3.07 -6.55
C TRP A 11 1.47 -3.36 -6.48
N ILE A 12 1.90 -4.52 -6.98
CA ILE A 12 3.30 -4.93 -7.02
C ILE A 12 3.61 -5.61 -8.36
N TRP A 13 4.80 -5.32 -8.91
CA TRP A 13 5.39 -6.11 -9.98
C TRP A 13 6.16 -7.27 -9.37
N LEU A 14 5.73 -8.49 -9.67
CA LEU A 14 6.45 -9.69 -9.26
C LEU A 14 7.60 -9.96 -10.23
N PRO A 15 8.67 -10.64 -9.79
CA PRO A 15 9.75 -11.06 -10.68
C PRO A 15 9.20 -11.78 -11.92
N GLY A 16 9.68 -11.38 -13.10
CA GLY A 16 9.26 -11.94 -14.39
C GLY A 16 7.86 -11.54 -14.87
N HIS A 17 7.12 -10.70 -14.14
CA HIS A 17 5.80 -10.22 -14.57
C HIS A 17 5.90 -8.83 -15.22
N LEU A 18 5.26 -8.68 -16.38
CA LEU A 18 5.19 -7.39 -17.09
C LEU A 18 4.11 -6.47 -16.49
N ASP A 19 2.98 -7.08 -16.10
CA ASP A 19 1.86 -6.38 -15.50
C ASP A 19 1.91 -6.48 -13.97
N PRO A 20 1.54 -5.40 -13.25
CA PRO A 20 1.43 -5.45 -11.81
C PRO A 20 0.22 -6.27 -11.38
N VAL A 21 0.31 -6.87 -10.21
CA VAL A 21 -0.82 -7.56 -9.56
C VAL A 21 -1.21 -6.81 -8.28
N VAL A 22 -2.48 -6.91 -7.90
CA VAL A 22 -2.96 -6.35 -6.64
C VAL A 22 -2.43 -7.21 -5.48
N ALA A 23 -1.57 -6.62 -4.65
CA ALA A 23 -1.05 -7.26 -3.44
C ALA A 23 -2.08 -7.20 -2.31
N GLY A 24 -2.77 -6.07 -2.17
CA GLY A 24 -3.70 -5.87 -1.07
C GLY A 24 -4.38 -4.52 -1.10
N LYS A 25 -4.97 -4.14 0.04
CA LYS A 25 -5.69 -2.90 0.21
C LYS A 25 -5.17 -2.17 1.44
N ILE A 26 -5.02 -0.85 1.31
CA ILE A 26 -4.77 0.06 2.41
C ILE A 26 -6.06 0.81 2.78
N SER A 27 -6.32 1.02 4.06
CA SER A 27 -7.50 1.73 4.57
C SER A 27 -7.11 2.71 5.67
N PHE A 28 -7.52 3.97 5.54
CA PHE A 28 -7.31 5.02 6.54
C PHE A 28 -8.40 4.96 7.61
N ILE A 29 -8.04 4.53 8.82
CA ILE A 29 -8.95 4.33 9.95
C ILE A 29 -8.26 4.87 11.20
N ALA A 30 -8.96 5.75 11.94
CA ALA A 30 -8.48 6.31 13.20
C ALA A 30 -7.07 6.93 13.14
N GLY A 31 -6.76 7.65 12.06
CA GLY A 31 -5.47 8.33 11.89
C GLY A 31 -4.32 7.45 11.40
N LYS A 32 -4.57 6.17 11.09
CA LYS A 32 -3.56 5.25 10.56
C LYS A 32 -4.01 4.55 9.28
N TYR A 33 -3.05 4.22 8.44
CA TYR A 33 -3.22 3.46 7.22
C TYR A 33 -2.95 1.97 7.48
N HIS A 34 -4.03 1.21 7.56
CA HIS A 34 -4.04 -0.22 7.82
C HIS A 34 -3.92 -0.99 6.52
N PHE A 35 -3.11 -2.05 6.50
CA PHE A 35 -2.94 -2.88 5.31
C PHE A 35 -3.56 -4.27 5.49
N VAL A 36 -4.16 -4.80 4.43
CA VAL A 36 -4.68 -6.17 4.37
C VAL A 36 -4.26 -6.79 3.04
N TYR A 37 -3.62 -7.95 3.08
CA TYR A 37 -3.29 -8.71 1.87
C TYR A 37 -4.57 -9.22 1.17
N GLY A 38 -4.53 -9.20 -0.16
CA GLY A 38 -5.56 -9.83 -0.98
C GLY A 38 -5.50 -11.35 -0.83
N ARG A 39 -6.66 -12.00 -0.68
CA ARG A 39 -6.74 -13.47 -0.59
C ARG A 39 -6.06 -14.16 -1.79
N ILE A 40 -6.34 -13.68 -3.00
CA ILE A 40 -5.76 -14.22 -4.24
C ILE A 40 -4.25 -14.01 -4.28
N TYR A 41 -3.74 -12.91 -3.72
CA TYR A 41 -2.31 -12.66 -3.64
C TYR A 41 -1.63 -13.66 -2.72
N LEU A 42 -2.17 -13.91 -1.52
CA LEU A 42 -1.64 -14.91 -0.58
C LEU A 42 -1.67 -16.34 -1.12
N GLU A 43 -2.64 -16.66 -1.99
CA GLU A 43 -2.79 -17.97 -2.62
C GLU A 43 -1.94 -18.12 -3.88
N ARG A 44 -1.22 -17.08 -4.32
CA ARG A 44 -0.38 -17.10 -5.52
C ARG A 44 0.95 -17.81 -5.25
N GLU A 45 1.31 -18.75 -6.13
CA GLU A 45 2.51 -19.61 -6.03
C GLU A 45 3.84 -18.83 -5.92
N HIS A 46 3.90 -17.63 -6.50
CA HIS A 46 5.09 -16.77 -6.49
C HIS A 46 4.83 -15.42 -5.83
N SER A 47 3.91 -15.36 -4.87
CA SER A 47 3.76 -14.16 -4.04
C SER A 47 5.00 -13.93 -3.19
N ILE A 48 5.37 -12.66 -3.03
CA ILE A 48 6.46 -12.22 -2.14
C ILE A 48 5.92 -11.25 -1.10
N PRO A 49 6.45 -11.24 0.13
CA PRO A 49 6.08 -10.25 1.13
C PRO A 49 6.51 -8.84 0.65
N LEU A 50 5.69 -7.84 0.91
CA LEU A 50 6.05 -6.43 0.67
C LEU A 50 7.19 -5.99 1.59
N SER A 51 7.22 -6.52 2.81
CA SER A 51 8.33 -6.42 3.75
C SER A 51 8.33 -7.69 4.60
N PRO A 52 9.43 -8.44 4.68
CA PRO A 52 9.46 -9.69 5.46
C PRO A 52 9.26 -9.45 6.97
N ILE A 53 9.46 -8.22 7.44
CA ILE A 53 9.33 -7.82 8.84
C ILE A 53 7.98 -7.14 9.08
N GLU A 54 7.71 -6.02 8.40
CA GLU A 54 6.48 -5.24 8.65
C GLU A 54 5.23 -5.90 8.06
N LEU A 55 5.36 -6.57 6.90
CA LEU A 55 4.24 -7.10 6.11
C LEU A 55 4.52 -8.54 5.61
N PRO A 56 4.77 -9.52 6.49
CA PRO A 56 4.95 -10.92 6.08
C PRO A 56 3.68 -11.47 5.40
N LEU A 57 3.83 -12.49 4.54
CA LEU A 57 2.70 -13.12 3.83
C LEU A 57 1.81 -13.92 4.80
N GLN A 58 0.87 -13.22 5.43
CA GLN A 58 -0.12 -13.82 6.33
C GLN A 58 -1.47 -13.11 6.18
N ARG A 59 -2.53 -13.81 6.60
CA ARG A 59 -3.87 -13.23 6.67
C ARG A 59 -3.97 -12.32 7.90
N GLY A 60 -4.79 -11.28 7.78
CA GLY A 60 -5.07 -10.35 8.86
C GLY A 60 -4.91 -8.89 8.44
N THR A 61 -5.11 -8.01 9.41
CA THR A 61 -4.82 -6.58 9.29
C THR A 61 -3.44 -6.32 9.87
N PHE A 62 -2.66 -5.51 9.16
CA PHE A 62 -1.35 -5.05 9.60
C PHE A 62 -1.44 -3.58 9.94
N ASP A 63 -1.24 -3.29 11.22
CA ASP A 63 -1.15 -1.94 11.76
C ASP A 63 0.28 -1.41 11.63
N PRO A 64 0.49 -0.14 11.24
CA PRO A 64 1.80 0.50 11.31
C PRO A 64 2.33 0.58 12.75
N GLU A 65 3.61 0.23 12.92
CA GLU A 65 4.27 0.20 14.24
C GLU A 65 4.52 1.60 14.83
N GLY A 66 4.44 1.69 16.16
CA GLY A 66 4.77 2.90 16.91
C GLY A 66 3.93 4.13 16.52
N ILE A 67 4.63 5.25 16.30
CA ILE A 67 4.04 6.54 15.93
C ILE A 67 3.80 6.69 14.42
N ASN A 68 4.14 5.68 13.61
CA ASN A 68 3.96 5.77 12.17
C ASN A 68 2.48 5.73 11.80
N GLU A 69 2.08 6.60 10.87
CA GLU A 69 0.74 6.57 10.28
C GLU A 69 0.61 5.53 9.17
N ILE A 70 1.72 5.09 8.57
CA ILE A 70 1.77 4.15 7.45
C ILE A 70 3.01 3.26 7.58
N HIS A 71 2.94 2.01 7.12
CA HIS A 71 4.09 1.09 7.03
C HIS A 71 5.24 1.72 6.24
N SER A 72 6.47 1.55 6.73
CA SER A 72 7.64 2.22 6.17
C SER A 72 7.88 1.80 4.72
N CYS A 73 7.72 0.52 4.41
CA CYS A 73 7.83 -0.01 3.04
C CYS A 73 6.79 0.59 2.08
N LEU A 74 5.56 0.84 2.54
CA LEU A 74 4.52 1.48 1.72
C LEU A 74 4.80 2.98 1.54
N ARG A 75 5.36 3.63 2.56
CA ARG A 75 5.78 5.03 2.48
C ARG A 75 6.92 5.24 1.50
N ASP A 76 7.85 4.30 1.43
CA ASP A 76 8.99 4.33 0.51
C ASP A 76 8.54 4.25 -0.97
N ALA A 77 7.47 3.48 -1.23
CA ALA A 77 6.84 3.42 -2.54
C ALA A 77 6.00 4.66 -2.91
N ALA A 78 5.79 5.59 -1.97
CA ALA A 78 5.03 6.80 -2.24
C ALA A 78 5.86 7.77 -3.11
N PRO A 79 5.20 8.63 -3.92
CA PRO A 79 5.89 9.64 -4.69
C PRO A 79 6.76 10.52 -3.78
N ASP A 80 7.93 10.93 -4.27
CA ASP A 80 8.84 11.80 -3.55
C ASP A 80 8.23 13.19 -3.28
N ALA A 81 9.01 14.06 -2.61
CA ALA A 81 8.54 15.40 -2.25
C ALA A 81 8.12 16.26 -3.45
N TRP A 82 8.79 16.10 -4.59
CA TRP A 82 8.44 16.81 -5.82
C TRP A 82 7.22 16.16 -6.50
N GLY A 83 7.19 14.83 -6.61
CA GLY A 83 6.05 14.10 -7.17
C GLY A 83 4.74 14.37 -6.44
N ARG A 84 4.77 14.46 -5.10
CA ARG A 84 3.59 14.87 -4.32
C ARG A 84 3.11 16.27 -4.66
N ARG A 85 4.01 17.22 -4.92
CA ARG A 85 3.65 18.59 -5.33
C ARG A 85 3.01 18.61 -6.71
N VAL A 86 3.53 17.82 -7.65
CA VAL A 86 2.95 17.71 -9.01
C VAL A 86 1.53 17.14 -8.93
N ILE A 87 1.32 16.06 -8.18
CA ILE A 87 0.00 15.44 -8.00
C ILE A 87 -0.97 16.40 -7.29
N GLY A 88 -0.49 17.12 -6.27
CA GLY A 88 -1.27 18.14 -5.58
C GLY A 88 -1.62 19.33 -6.46
N TYR A 89 -0.72 19.75 -7.36
CA TYR A 89 -0.97 20.85 -8.30
C TYR A 89 -2.06 20.50 -9.32
N SER A 90 -2.13 19.25 -9.75
CA SER A 90 -3.18 18.73 -10.64
C SER A 90 -4.57 18.71 -9.98
N ASN A 91 -4.67 18.96 -8.67
CA ASN A 91 -5.92 19.14 -7.93
C ASN A 91 -5.84 20.43 -7.10
N PRO A 92 -5.95 21.61 -7.74
CA PRO A 92 -5.87 22.88 -7.02
C PRO A 92 -6.99 22.93 -5.95
N ILE A 93 -6.61 23.27 -4.73
CA ILE A 93 -7.50 23.49 -3.57
C ILE A 93 -8.36 24.72 -3.84
#